data_AF-A0A2J9E035-F1
#
_entry.id   AF-A0A2J9E035-F1
#
_cell.length_a   1.000
_cell.length_b   1.000
_cell.length_c   1.000
_cell.angle_alpha   90.00
_cell.angle_beta   90.00
_cell.angle_gamma   90.00
#
_symmetry.space_group_name_H-M   'P 1'
#
loop_
_entity.id
_entity.type
_entity.pdbx_description
1 polymer ?
#
loop_
_entity_poly.entity_id
_entity_poly.type
_entity_poly.pdbx_seq_one_letter_code
_entity_poly.pdbx_strand_id
1 'polypeptide(L)'
;MTTFQPLTRCVQTLASKPNVLTASLFAACVAPLLGMGSAQAATTSNTAADRQFLAADGFYRCSQLKLDAARLACFDKVLAGEELTLGREKTPLDLAGSVRATLSDRRPTAVFAENENDEDPEEYKTGAVTAAGDERLSKAGITVDDFAPYTPLSLAYDLDKNSENGTWTVRPHNAIYLLPAFAHFNPNRNPSTPTQPVPDAVDYEDQYDPLELKAQISLKTKIAEDVFDTNADVWFGYTQQMHWQVYNKEYSRPFRATDYMPEVFITQPVKADLPFNGRLRMLGAGAIHHSNGQSDPLSRSWNRIYLMGGAEWGKFSIVPKVWYHVKQSDNSRRSDNPDITDYYGHGEVQALYDFGKGESLAATGRYNLATNKGAIQVDYTHPITRDLHAFIQLFHGYGESIIDYNEDTTAVGVGLSLNDWKGL
;
A
#
# COMPACT_ATOMS: atom_id res chain seq x y z
N MET A 1 -9.08 -44.53 36.59
CA MET A 1 -10.28 -45.05 35.90
C MET A 1 -10.82 -43.92 35.06
N THR A 2 -10.31 -43.72 33.84
CA THR A 2 -10.81 -44.36 32.62
C THR A 2 -9.66 -44.47 31.61
N THR A 3 -9.49 -45.68 31.08
CA THR A 3 -8.43 -46.09 30.16
C THR A 3 -8.91 -46.00 28.71
N PHE A 4 -8.17 -45.26 27.87
CA PHE A 4 -8.27 -45.34 26.41
C PHE A 4 -7.45 -46.54 25.90
N GLN A 5 -8.04 -47.35 25.02
CA GLN A 5 -7.33 -48.37 24.24
C GLN A 5 -7.16 -47.92 22.77
N PRO A 6 -6.06 -48.29 22.10
CA PRO A 6 -5.79 -47.94 20.71
C PRO A 6 -6.25 -49.04 19.74
N LEU A 7 -6.58 -48.66 18.50
CA LEU A 7 -6.78 -49.60 17.40
C LEU A 7 -5.66 -49.44 16.37
N THR A 8 -4.87 -50.50 16.22
CA THR A 8 -3.84 -50.70 15.19
C THR A 8 -4.11 -52.03 14.51
N ARG A 9 -4.06 -52.07 13.16
CA ARG A 9 -3.77 -53.19 12.21
C ARG A 9 -4.67 -53.09 10.97
N CYS A 10 -4.30 -53.49 9.76
CA CYS A 10 -3.03 -53.80 9.11
C CYS A 10 -3.32 -53.93 7.58
N VAL A 11 -2.34 -53.52 6.77
CA VAL A 11 -1.94 -53.94 5.41
C VAL A 11 -2.77 -55.01 4.67
N GLN A 12 -3.07 -54.76 3.40
CA GLN A 12 -2.85 -55.73 2.31
C GLN A 12 -2.69 -55.06 0.93
N THR A 13 -1.55 -55.39 0.31
CA THR A 13 -1.11 -55.10 -1.06
C THR A 13 -1.80 -55.99 -2.09
N LEU A 14 -1.98 -55.52 -3.33
CA LEU A 14 -1.89 -56.39 -4.52
C LEU A 14 -1.54 -55.59 -5.78
N ALA A 15 -0.51 -56.09 -6.47
CA ALA A 15 -0.05 -55.68 -7.79
C ALA A 15 -0.38 -56.81 -8.79
N SER A 16 -0.66 -56.47 -10.05
CA SER A 16 -0.13 -57.18 -11.24
C SER A 16 -0.67 -56.60 -12.56
N LYS A 17 0.23 -56.46 -13.54
CA LYS A 17 0.07 -56.00 -14.93
C LYS A 17 -0.57 -57.09 -15.86
N PRO A 18 -0.38 -57.07 -17.21
CA PRO A 18 -1.23 -56.46 -18.25
C PRO A 18 -1.69 -57.50 -19.30
N ASN A 19 -2.40 -57.12 -20.37
CA ASN A 19 -2.40 -57.91 -21.62
C ASN A 19 -2.70 -57.10 -22.89
N VAL A 20 -2.02 -57.54 -23.95
CA VAL A 20 -1.91 -57.04 -25.33
C VAL A 20 -2.92 -57.77 -26.25
N LEU A 21 -3.31 -57.16 -27.39
CA LEU A 21 -3.58 -57.77 -28.73
C LEU A 21 -4.09 -56.63 -29.67
N THR A 22 -3.33 -56.15 -30.68
CA THR A 22 -3.32 -56.54 -32.13
C THR A 22 -4.70 -56.52 -32.80
N ALA A 23 -4.98 -56.08 -34.04
CA ALA A 23 -4.26 -55.62 -35.23
C ALA A 23 -5.29 -54.82 -36.07
N SER A 24 -4.91 -54.01 -37.07
CA SER A 24 -4.94 -54.43 -38.47
C SER A 24 -4.36 -53.36 -39.40
N LEU A 25 -3.60 -53.83 -40.39
CA LEU A 25 -3.04 -53.11 -41.53
C LEU A 25 -4.13 -52.67 -42.53
N PHE A 26 -3.87 -51.55 -43.23
CA PHE A 26 -4.04 -51.50 -44.69
C PHE A 26 -2.93 -50.64 -45.30
N ALA A 27 -2.31 -51.17 -46.35
CA ALA A 27 -1.18 -50.60 -47.07
C ALA A 27 -1.59 -50.18 -48.49
N ALA A 28 -0.92 -49.12 -48.96
CA ALA A 28 -0.44 -48.82 -50.32
C ALA A 28 -1.44 -48.63 -51.48
N CYS A 29 -1.32 -47.48 -52.18
CA CYS A 29 -0.73 -47.39 -53.53
C CYS A 29 -0.77 -45.98 -54.18
N VAL A 30 0.39 -45.54 -54.72
CA VAL A 30 0.64 -44.94 -56.09
C VAL A 30 0.00 -43.56 -56.40
N ALA A 31 0.63 -42.51 -56.97
CA ALA A 31 1.81 -42.29 -57.83
C ALA A 31 2.28 -40.80 -57.76
N PRO A 32 3.44 -40.43 -58.35
CA PRO A 32 3.97 -39.06 -58.40
C PRO A 32 3.46 -38.27 -59.62
N LEU A 33 3.24 -36.97 -59.46
CA LEU A 33 3.02 -36.04 -60.57
C LEU A 33 3.93 -34.81 -60.41
N LEU A 34 4.87 -34.70 -61.34
CA LEU A 34 5.67 -33.50 -61.61
C LEU A 34 4.73 -32.36 -62.03
N GLY A 35 4.79 -31.25 -61.30
CA GLY A 35 4.22 -29.97 -61.70
C GLY A 35 5.28 -28.89 -61.54
N MET A 36 5.89 -28.48 -62.65
CA MET A 36 6.64 -27.22 -62.72
C MET A 36 5.63 -26.07 -62.62
N GLY A 37 5.82 -25.16 -61.68
CA GLY A 37 4.95 -23.99 -61.50
C GLY A 37 5.59 -22.95 -60.58
N SER A 38 6.30 -22.01 -61.22
CA SER A 38 6.59 -20.64 -60.80
C SER A 38 6.79 -20.35 -59.29
N ALA A 39 8.03 -20.00 -58.95
CA ALA A 39 8.34 -19.21 -57.77
C ALA A 39 7.50 -17.92 -57.75
N GLN A 40 6.66 -17.78 -56.72
CA GLN A 40 6.19 -16.49 -56.26
C GLN A 40 6.86 -16.24 -54.91
N ALA A 41 7.86 -15.37 -54.94
CA ALA A 41 8.40 -14.73 -53.77
C ALA A 41 7.26 -13.91 -53.13
N ALA A 42 6.61 -14.48 -52.12
CA ALA A 42 5.91 -13.66 -51.14
C ALA A 42 6.99 -12.99 -50.29
N THR A 43 7.13 -11.68 -50.46
CA THR A 43 7.96 -10.79 -49.66
C THR A 43 7.49 -10.84 -48.20
N THR A 44 7.98 -11.80 -47.43
CA THR A 44 8.01 -11.70 -45.97
C THR A 44 9.23 -10.89 -45.59
N SER A 45 9.12 -9.56 -45.66
CA SER A 45 10.03 -8.66 -44.97
C SER A 45 9.67 -8.61 -43.48
N ASN A 46 9.80 -9.74 -42.79
CA ASN A 46 9.97 -9.77 -41.33
C ASN A 46 11.44 -10.10 -41.13
N THR A 47 12.26 -9.04 -41.10
CA THR A 47 13.71 -9.15 -41.01
C THR A 47 14.09 -9.80 -39.69
N ALA A 48 15.16 -10.61 -39.70
CA ALA A 48 15.77 -11.17 -38.49
C ALA A 48 16.14 -10.07 -37.47
N ALA A 49 16.32 -8.83 -37.95
CA ALA A 49 16.53 -7.63 -37.13
C ALA A 49 15.37 -7.35 -36.17
N ASP A 50 14.10 -7.46 -36.60
CA ASP A 50 12.95 -7.23 -35.70
C ASP A 50 12.85 -8.30 -34.61
N ARG A 51 13.18 -9.56 -34.92
CA ARG A 51 13.22 -10.63 -33.91
C ARG A 51 14.39 -10.47 -32.94
N GLN A 52 15.54 -10.00 -33.42
CA GLN A 52 16.68 -9.67 -32.56
C GLN A 52 16.41 -8.44 -31.69
N PHE A 53 15.69 -7.44 -32.21
CA PHE A 53 15.26 -6.28 -31.43
C PHE A 53 14.26 -6.65 -30.34
N LEU A 54 13.22 -7.43 -30.66
CA LEU A 54 12.24 -7.91 -29.68
C LEU A 54 12.88 -8.78 -28.59
N ALA A 55 13.83 -9.64 -28.94
CA ALA A 55 14.57 -10.42 -27.97
C ALA A 55 15.46 -9.52 -27.09
N ALA A 56 16.21 -8.58 -27.68
CA ALA A 56 17.08 -7.66 -26.95
C ALA A 56 16.31 -6.76 -25.97
N ASP A 57 15.13 -6.28 -26.37
CA ASP A 57 14.21 -5.54 -25.48
C ASP A 57 13.76 -6.42 -24.31
N GLY A 58 13.32 -7.66 -24.57
CA GLY A 58 12.94 -8.60 -23.52
C GLY A 58 14.06 -8.86 -22.51
N PHE A 59 15.29 -9.10 -22.99
CA PHE A 59 16.47 -9.27 -22.12
C PHE A 59 16.78 -8.00 -21.32
N TYR A 60 16.67 -6.82 -21.94
CA TYR A 60 16.89 -5.55 -21.25
C TYR A 60 15.86 -5.34 -20.14
N ARG A 61 14.57 -5.55 -20.43
CA ARG A 61 13.49 -5.42 -19.45
C ARG A 61 13.62 -6.42 -18.29
N CYS A 62 14.05 -7.65 -18.56
CA CYS A 62 14.36 -8.61 -17.49
C CYS A 62 15.52 -8.14 -16.60
N SER A 63 16.53 -7.48 -17.15
CA SER A 63 17.69 -7.00 -16.37
C SER A 63 17.34 -5.94 -15.33
N GLN A 64 16.23 -5.21 -15.54
CA GLN A 64 15.73 -4.18 -14.62
C GLN A 64 15.03 -4.75 -13.37
N LEU A 65 14.64 -6.02 -13.40
CA LEU A 65 14.00 -6.69 -12.24
C LEU A 65 14.97 -6.74 -11.07
N LYS A 66 14.58 -6.24 -9.89
CA LYS A 66 15.46 -6.21 -8.69
C LYS A 66 15.59 -7.55 -7.98
N LEU A 67 14.61 -8.45 -8.14
CA LEU A 67 14.59 -9.75 -7.49
C LEU A 67 15.27 -10.80 -8.39
N ASP A 68 16.33 -11.45 -7.90
CA ASP A 68 17.14 -12.39 -8.69
C ASP A 68 16.32 -13.57 -9.25
N ALA A 69 15.37 -14.09 -8.47
CA ALA A 69 14.48 -15.18 -8.90
C ALA A 69 13.52 -14.75 -10.01
N ALA A 70 12.98 -13.53 -9.94
CA ALA A 70 12.10 -12.97 -10.98
C ALA A 70 12.89 -12.65 -12.25
N ARG A 71 14.11 -12.12 -12.09
CA ARG A 71 15.04 -11.84 -13.19
C ARG A 71 15.36 -13.12 -13.98
N LEU A 72 15.69 -14.21 -13.28
CA LEU A 72 15.98 -15.50 -13.91
C LEU A 72 14.74 -16.06 -14.62
N ALA A 73 13.59 -16.09 -13.95
CA ALA A 73 12.34 -16.57 -14.54
C ALA A 73 11.90 -15.73 -15.77
N CYS A 74 12.16 -14.42 -15.75
CA CYS A 74 11.94 -13.54 -16.89
C CYS A 74 12.84 -13.92 -18.08
N PHE A 75 14.14 -14.13 -17.84
CA PHE A 75 15.05 -14.58 -18.89
C PHE A 75 14.63 -15.93 -19.50
N ASP A 76 14.17 -16.86 -18.67
CA ASP A 76 13.65 -18.15 -19.13
C ASP A 76 12.42 -17.98 -20.03
N LYS A 77 11.52 -17.05 -19.71
CA LYS A 77 10.36 -16.71 -20.54
C LYS A 77 10.73 -16.05 -21.87
N VAL A 78 11.69 -15.11 -21.87
CA VAL A 78 12.23 -14.52 -23.12
C VAL A 78 12.79 -15.61 -24.02
N LEU A 79 13.56 -16.55 -23.45
CA LEU A 79 14.14 -17.66 -24.18
C LEU A 79 13.08 -18.64 -24.72
N ALA A 80 11.99 -18.85 -23.97
CA ALA A 80 10.86 -19.68 -24.39
C ALA A 80 9.97 -19.01 -25.45
N GLY A 81 10.18 -17.72 -25.74
CA GLY A 81 9.30 -16.93 -26.62
C GLY A 81 7.91 -16.71 -26.01
N GLU A 82 7.79 -16.84 -24.69
CA GLU A 82 6.58 -16.53 -23.95
C GLU A 82 6.44 -15.01 -23.77
N GLU A 83 5.21 -14.51 -23.79
CA GLU A 83 4.94 -13.10 -23.57
C GLU A 83 5.36 -12.68 -22.15
N LEU A 84 6.22 -11.68 -22.07
CA LEU A 84 6.71 -11.16 -20.81
C LEU A 84 5.63 -10.34 -20.10
N THR A 85 4.93 -10.96 -19.16
CA THR A 85 4.10 -10.25 -18.18
C THR A 85 4.98 -9.66 -17.07
N LEU A 86 5.84 -8.71 -17.44
CA LEU A 86 6.52 -7.83 -16.49
C LEU A 86 5.51 -6.80 -15.99
N GLY A 87 5.53 -6.49 -14.69
CA GLY A 87 4.51 -5.66 -14.00
C GLY A 87 3.86 -4.62 -14.91
N ARG A 88 2.55 -4.73 -15.09
CA ARG A 88 1.79 -3.97 -16.09
C ARG A 88 1.92 -2.47 -15.77
N GLU A 89 2.37 -1.71 -16.75
CA GLU A 89 2.32 -0.24 -16.70
C GLU A 89 0.87 0.21 -16.61
N LYS A 90 0.63 1.20 -15.77
CA LYS A 90 -0.71 1.75 -15.55
C LYS A 90 -0.86 3.05 -16.30
N THR A 91 -1.95 3.15 -17.04
CA THR A 91 -2.41 4.41 -17.59
C THR A 91 -3.40 5.05 -16.62
N PRO A 92 -3.14 6.26 -16.09
CA PRO A 92 -4.09 6.91 -15.21
C PRO A 92 -5.37 7.29 -15.97
N LEU A 93 -6.50 7.39 -15.25
CA LEU A 93 -7.73 7.95 -15.83
C LEU A 93 -7.59 9.47 -16.02
N ASP A 94 -7.90 9.98 -17.21
CA ASP A 94 -8.17 11.40 -17.41
C ASP A 94 -9.50 11.73 -16.74
N LEU A 95 -9.44 12.41 -15.60
CA LEU A 95 -10.62 12.72 -14.81
C LEU A 95 -11.56 13.67 -15.57
N ALA A 96 -11.02 14.65 -16.29
CA ALA A 96 -11.82 15.62 -17.03
C ALA A 96 -12.50 14.96 -18.23
N GLY A 97 -11.75 14.14 -19.00
CA GLY A 97 -12.29 13.32 -20.08
C GLY A 97 -13.37 12.35 -19.60
N SER A 98 -13.12 11.63 -18.50
CA SER A 98 -14.05 10.66 -17.93
C SER A 98 -15.37 11.30 -17.50
N VAL A 99 -15.32 12.47 -16.84
CA VAL A 99 -16.53 13.21 -16.44
C VAL A 99 -17.31 13.71 -17.66
N ARG A 100 -16.63 14.30 -18.65
CA ARG A 100 -17.27 14.77 -19.89
C ARG A 100 -17.94 13.63 -20.66
N ALA A 101 -17.25 12.50 -20.82
CA ALA A 101 -17.78 11.32 -21.50
C ALA A 101 -18.98 10.74 -20.74
N THR A 102 -18.88 10.60 -19.41
CA THR A 102 -19.96 10.09 -18.57
C THR A 102 -21.24 10.93 -18.68
N LEU A 103 -21.10 12.27 -18.64
CA LEU A 103 -22.23 13.19 -18.78
C LEU A 103 -22.84 13.16 -20.19
N SER A 104 -22.00 13.03 -21.22
CA SER A 104 -22.43 12.98 -22.63
C SER A 104 -23.17 11.68 -22.96
N ASP A 105 -22.60 10.54 -22.53
CA ASP A 105 -23.14 9.21 -22.82
C ASP A 105 -24.25 8.78 -21.85
N ARG A 106 -24.45 9.54 -20.75
CA ARG A 106 -25.38 9.23 -19.65
C ARG A 106 -25.19 7.85 -19.03
N ARG A 107 -23.96 7.36 -19.05
CA ARG A 107 -23.50 6.11 -18.42
C ARG A 107 -22.07 6.31 -17.92
N PRO A 108 -21.64 5.60 -16.87
CA PRO A 108 -20.25 5.69 -16.41
C PRO A 108 -19.29 5.27 -17.53
N THR A 109 -18.47 6.21 -18.00
CA THR A 109 -17.48 6.00 -19.06
C THR A 109 -16.11 6.42 -18.53
N ALA A 110 -15.19 5.46 -18.42
CA ALA A 110 -13.80 5.70 -18.05
C ALA A 110 -12.98 6.09 -19.29
N VAL A 111 -12.27 7.21 -19.21
CA VAL A 111 -11.34 7.69 -20.24
C VAL A 111 -9.94 7.68 -19.65
N PHE A 112 -9.02 6.97 -20.29
CA PHE A 112 -7.61 6.94 -19.90
C PHE A 112 -6.87 8.11 -20.51
N ALA A 113 -5.87 8.63 -19.81
CA ALA A 113 -4.99 9.65 -20.36
C ALA A 113 -4.28 9.09 -21.60
N GLU A 114 -4.28 9.85 -22.70
CA GLU A 114 -3.42 9.51 -23.84
C GLU A 114 -1.96 9.68 -23.42
N ASN A 115 -1.09 8.78 -23.89
CA ASN A 115 0.34 8.97 -23.80
C ASN A 115 0.70 10.10 -24.77
N GLU A 116 0.57 11.35 -24.34
CA GLU A 116 1.28 12.44 -25.01
C GLU A 116 2.76 12.07 -24.95
N ASN A 117 3.38 11.86 -26.12
CA ASN A 117 4.82 11.95 -26.23
C ASN A 117 5.16 13.37 -25.78
N ASP A 118 5.51 13.56 -24.52
CA ASP A 118 5.79 14.87 -23.95
C ASP A 118 6.81 15.58 -24.84
N GLU A 119 6.35 16.63 -25.52
CA GLU A 119 7.22 17.61 -26.15
C GLU A 119 8.00 18.31 -25.03
N ASP A 120 9.32 18.02 -24.97
CA ASP A 120 10.36 18.60 -24.11
C ASP A 120 10.01 18.81 -22.62
N PRO A 121 10.45 17.90 -21.72
CA PRO A 121 10.33 18.12 -20.28
C PRO A 121 11.29 19.22 -19.82
N GLU A 122 10.77 20.24 -19.13
CA GLU A 122 11.60 21.16 -18.37
C GLU A 122 12.44 20.41 -17.32
N GLU A 123 13.74 20.72 -17.36
CA GLU A 123 14.86 20.11 -16.63
C GLU A 123 14.66 20.05 -15.10
N TYR A 124 14.07 18.97 -14.59
CA TYR A 124 14.02 18.68 -13.14
C TYR A 124 15.36 18.05 -12.69
N LYS A 125 16.31 18.88 -12.23
CA LYS A 125 17.62 18.40 -11.75
C LYS A 125 17.51 17.68 -10.40
N THR A 126 17.41 16.35 -10.44
CA THR A 126 17.72 15.49 -9.30
C THR A 126 18.71 14.42 -9.71
N GLY A 127 19.85 14.34 -8.99
CA GLY A 127 20.84 13.27 -9.11
C GLY A 127 21.68 13.35 -10.39
N ALA A 128 22.87 13.95 -10.31
CA ALA A 128 23.76 14.11 -11.45
C ALA A 128 24.22 12.75 -12.01
N VAL A 129 23.59 12.32 -13.12
CA VAL A 129 24.23 11.45 -14.11
C VAL A 129 25.19 12.34 -14.91
N THR A 130 26.40 11.85 -15.20
CA THR A 130 27.35 12.63 -16.00
C THR A 130 26.82 12.80 -17.43
N ALA A 131 27.18 13.89 -18.13
CA ALA A 131 26.73 14.15 -19.50
C ALA A 131 27.01 12.99 -20.49
N ALA A 132 27.97 12.12 -20.17
CA ALA A 132 28.29 10.91 -20.93
C ALA A 132 27.35 9.72 -20.64
N GLY A 133 26.65 9.73 -19.50
CA GLY A 133 25.60 8.76 -19.17
C GLY A 133 24.30 9.06 -19.91
N ASP A 134 23.89 10.33 -20.00
CA ASP A 134 22.68 10.76 -20.72
C ASP A 134 22.76 10.47 -22.23
N GLU A 135 23.93 10.62 -22.85
CA GLU A 135 24.13 10.29 -24.28
C GLU A 135 24.02 8.77 -24.56
N ARG A 136 24.25 7.93 -23.55
CA ARG A 136 24.14 6.46 -23.69
C ARG A 136 22.71 5.98 -23.46
N LEU A 137 21.97 6.64 -22.57
CA LEU A 137 20.56 6.34 -22.26
C LEU A 137 19.64 6.78 -23.42
N SER A 138 19.86 7.98 -23.95
CA SER A 138 19.13 8.50 -25.13
C SER A 138 19.27 7.64 -26.39
N LYS A 139 20.44 7.04 -26.65
CA LYS A 139 20.65 6.12 -27.78
C LYS A 139 19.91 4.78 -27.62
N ALA A 140 19.48 4.44 -26.41
CA ALA A 140 18.67 3.25 -26.13
C ALA A 140 17.16 3.55 -26.12
N GLY A 141 16.75 4.80 -26.38
CA GLY A 141 15.35 5.23 -26.27
C GLY A 141 14.86 5.38 -24.84
N ILE A 142 15.78 5.58 -23.89
CA ILE A 142 15.51 5.62 -22.45
C ILE A 142 15.81 7.03 -21.94
N THR A 143 14.82 7.69 -21.37
CA THR A 143 14.94 9.05 -20.83
C THR A 143 15.33 9.02 -19.36
N VAL A 144 15.81 10.15 -18.82
CA VAL A 144 16.05 10.29 -17.38
C VAL A 144 14.74 10.12 -16.59
N ASP A 145 13.59 10.35 -17.22
CA ASP A 145 12.26 10.13 -16.65
C ASP A 145 11.93 8.63 -16.45
N ASP A 146 12.50 7.73 -17.26
CA ASP A 146 12.43 6.29 -17.02
C ASP A 146 13.19 5.87 -15.74
N PHE A 147 14.08 6.75 -15.25
CA PHE A 147 14.82 6.59 -13.99
C PHE A 147 14.45 7.64 -12.94
N ALA A 148 13.46 8.50 -13.20
CA ALA A 148 12.98 9.42 -12.19
C ALA A 148 12.44 8.56 -11.04
N PRO A 149 12.90 8.78 -9.80
CA PRO A 149 12.37 8.04 -8.68
C PRO A 149 10.85 8.22 -8.68
N TYR A 150 10.12 7.10 -8.75
CA TYR A 150 8.68 7.08 -8.59
C TYR A 150 8.28 8.02 -7.46
N THR A 151 7.24 8.82 -7.70
CA THR A 151 6.84 9.79 -6.69
C THR A 151 6.39 9.10 -5.40
N PRO A 152 6.39 9.79 -4.25
CA PRO A 152 5.98 9.19 -2.98
C PRO A 152 4.65 8.43 -3.04
N LEU A 153 3.64 8.98 -3.73
CA LEU A 153 2.35 8.30 -3.88
C LEU A 153 2.41 7.09 -4.81
N SER A 154 3.22 7.16 -5.87
CA SER A 154 3.43 6.03 -6.78
C SER A 154 4.10 4.87 -6.08
N LEU A 155 5.10 5.15 -5.23
CA LEU A 155 5.77 4.15 -4.40
C LEU A 155 4.83 3.56 -3.34
N ALA A 156 3.99 4.40 -2.73
CA ALA A 156 3.06 3.95 -1.71
C ALA A 156 1.92 3.10 -2.31
N TYR A 157 1.41 3.40 -3.50
CA TYR A 157 0.16 2.81 -4.02
C TYR A 157 0.29 2.19 -5.41
N ASP A 158 1.51 1.94 -5.90
CA ASP A 158 1.78 1.35 -7.21
C ASP A 158 1.02 2.06 -8.35
N LEU A 159 1.01 3.40 -8.35
CA LEU A 159 0.13 4.19 -9.22
C LEU A 159 0.54 4.16 -10.70
N ASP A 160 1.85 4.05 -10.96
CA ASP A 160 2.39 4.07 -12.34
C ASP A 160 2.64 2.65 -12.87
N LYS A 161 2.90 1.67 -11.98
CA LYS A 161 3.19 0.29 -12.35
C LYS A 161 2.81 -0.66 -11.21
N ASN A 162 2.12 -1.75 -11.55
CA ASN A 162 1.91 -2.84 -10.59
C ASN A 162 3.26 -3.45 -10.19
N SER A 163 3.48 -3.64 -8.89
CA SER A 163 4.70 -4.28 -8.41
C SER A 163 4.84 -5.70 -8.95
N GLU A 164 6.09 -6.05 -9.28
CA GLU A 164 6.47 -7.36 -9.81
C GLU A 164 6.27 -8.50 -8.81
N ASN A 165 6.13 -8.17 -7.52
CA ASN A 165 5.80 -9.16 -6.49
C ASN A 165 4.31 -9.57 -6.50
N GLY A 166 3.47 -8.85 -7.26
CA GLY A 166 2.05 -9.11 -7.42
C GLY A 166 1.21 -8.97 -6.14
N THR A 167 0.04 -9.61 -6.16
CA THR A 167 -0.93 -9.66 -5.06
C THR A 167 -0.47 -10.55 -3.91
N TRP A 168 -1.06 -10.37 -2.72
CA TRP A 168 -0.78 -11.13 -1.49
C TRP A 168 0.66 -11.02 -0.98
N THR A 169 1.45 -10.09 -1.53
CA THR A 169 2.75 -9.71 -0.97
C THR A 169 2.56 -8.61 0.07
N VAL A 170 3.12 -8.83 1.27
CA VAL A 170 3.08 -7.86 2.37
C VAL A 170 4.10 -6.74 2.15
N ARG A 171 3.66 -5.50 2.35
CA ARG A 171 4.50 -4.29 2.30
C ARG A 171 4.14 -3.35 3.44
N PRO A 172 5.02 -2.41 3.82
CA PRO A 172 4.66 -1.38 4.79
C PRO A 172 3.49 -0.52 4.31
N HIS A 173 2.59 -0.14 5.23
CA HIS A 173 1.44 0.71 4.93
C HIS A 173 1.62 2.14 5.45
N ASN A 174 1.78 2.29 6.76
CA ASN A 174 2.26 3.49 7.44
C ASN A 174 3.69 3.24 7.99
N ALA A 175 4.28 4.23 8.67
CA ALA A 175 5.58 4.07 9.32
C ALA A 175 5.57 2.89 10.32
N ILE A 176 6.55 2.00 10.21
CA ILE A 176 6.82 0.95 11.20
C ILE A 176 7.94 1.47 12.10
N TYR A 177 7.65 1.65 13.38
CA TYR A 177 8.58 2.30 14.30
C TYR A 177 8.54 1.71 15.71
N LEU A 178 9.62 1.96 16.42
CA LEU A 178 9.78 1.74 17.85
C LEU A 178 10.36 3.01 18.46
N LEU A 179 9.64 3.60 19.41
CA LEU A 179 10.01 4.78 20.19
C LEU A 179 10.23 4.33 21.63
N PRO A 180 11.46 3.96 22.04
CA PRO A 180 11.74 3.57 23.42
C PRO A 180 11.44 4.68 24.43
N ALA A 181 11.58 5.94 24.01
CA ALA A 181 11.25 7.10 24.81
C ALA A 181 10.12 7.88 24.14
N PHE A 182 8.90 7.70 24.63
CA PHE A 182 7.71 8.48 24.29
C PHE A 182 7.17 9.13 25.56
N ALA A 183 7.41 10.43 25.70
CA ALA A 183 7.09 11.19 26.90
C ALA A 183 5.81 12.01 26.70
N HIS A 184 4.79 11.72 27.50
CA HIS A 184 3.56 12.50 27.61
C HIS A 184 3.73 13.61 28.64
N PHE A 185 3.34 14.83 28.28
CA PHE A 185 3.31 15.93 29.24
C PHE A 185 2.07 15.84 30.15
N ASN A 186 0.94 15.40 29.59
CA ASN A 186 -0.34 15.24 30.30
C ASN A 186 -0.90 13.84 30.00
N PRO A 187 -0.42 12.78 30.68
CA PRO A 187 -0.93 11.44 30.45
C PRO A 187 -2.38 11.31 30.94
N ASN A 188 -3.22 10.63 30.16
CA ASN A 188 -4.58 10.29 30.58
C ASN A 188 -4.54 9.28 31.73
N ARG A 189 -4.92 9.72 32.93
CA ARG A 189 -4.98 8.89 34.13
C ARG A 189 -6.38 8.40 34.45
N ASN A 190 -7.41 8.88 33.76
CA ASN A 190 -8.80 8.57 34.08
C ASN A 190 -9.62 8.42 32.79
N PRO A 191 -9.35 7.39 31.97
CA PRO A 191 -10.02 7.21 30.69
C PRO A 191 -11.53 7.02 30.91
N SER A 192 -12.32 7.86 30.24
CA SER A 192 -13.77 7.90 30.42
C SER A 192 -14.49 8.06 29.09
N THR A 193 -15.79 7.79 29.06
CA THR A 193 -16.66 7.99 27.89
C THR A 193 -18.12 8.13 28.34
N PRO A 194 -19.00 8.87 27.62
CA PRO A 194 -20.36 9.17 28.10
C PRO A 194 -21.27 7.95 28.36
N THR A 195 -20.95 6.79 27.81
CA THR A 195 -21.81 5.60 27.82
C THR A 195 -21.35 4.50 28.76
N GLN A 196 -20.12 4.57 29.27
CA GLN A 196 -19.53 3.58 30.16
C GLN A 196 -19.38 4.17 31.57
N PRO A 197 -19.52 3.36 32.64
CA PRO A 197 -19.16 3.82 33.97
C PRO A 197 -17.68 4.21 33.99
N VAL A 198 -17.32 5.19 34.81
CA VAL A 198 -15.92 5.47 35.09
C VAL A 198 -15.33 4.18 35.67
N PRO A 199 -14.22 3.66 35.12
CA PRO A 199 -13.54 2.50 35.71
C PRO A 199 -13.35 2.75 37.20
N ASP A 200 -13.57 1.75 38.06
CA ASP A 200 -13.35 1.90 39.50
C ASP A 200 -11.96 2.51 39.69
N ALA A 201 -11.88 3.64 40.41
CA ALA A 201 -10.69 4.48 40.59
C ALA A 201 -9.55 3.79 41.37
N VAL A 202 -9.60 2.47 41.51
CA VAL A 202 -8.44 1.71 41.89
C VAL A 202 -7.51 1.73 40.68
N ASP A 203 -6.33 2.29 40.91
CA ASP A 203 -5.10 2.04 40.17
C ASP A 203 -4.66 3.02 39.06
N TYR A 204 -5.47 3.76 38.31
CA TYR A 204 -4.91 4.54 37.17
C TYR A 204 -4.13 5.83 37.51
N GLU A 205 -4.47 6.54 38.60
CA GLU A 205 -3.84 7.83 38.91
C GLU A 205 -2.37 7.72 39.28
N ASP A 206 -1.96 6.67 40.00
CA ASP A 206 -0.57 6.46 40.41
C ASP A 206 0.16 5.43 39.52
N GLN A 207 -0.55 4.79 38.58
CA GLN A 207 0.03 3.76 37.72
C GLN A 207 0.76 4.27 36.50
N TYR A 208 0.37 5.38 35.89
CA TYR A 208 0.96 5.72 34.60
C TYR A 208 2.18 6.63 34.72
N ASP A 209 3.31 6.11 34.26
CA ASP A 209 4.50 6.90 34.04
C ASP A 209 4.28 7.80 32.82
N PRO A 210 4.70 9.08 32.89
CA PRO A 210 4.71 9.97 31.74
C PRO A 210 5.58 9.44 30.59
N LEU A 211 6.57 8.59 30.88
CA LEU A 211 7.46 7.98 29.90
C LEU A 211 7.04 6.53 29.62
N GLU A 212 6.81 6.24 28.35
CA GLU A 212 6.49 4.89 27.88
C GLU A 212 7.21 4.56 26.58
N LEU A 213 7.15 3.29 26.19
CA LEU A 213 7.56 2.85 24.86
C LEU A 213 6.34 2.89 23.95
N LYS A 214 6.46 3.57 22.81
CA LYS A 214 5.45 3.56 21.75
C LYS A 214 5.95 2.74 20.55
N ALA A 215 5.09 1.94 19.95
CA ALA A 215 5.42 1.18 18.75
C ALA A 215 4.26 1.16 17.77
N GLN A 216 4.56 1.07 16.48
CA GLN A 216 3.57 0.84 15.44
C GLN A 216 4.05 -0.22 14.46
N ILE A 217 3.16 -1.16 14.14
CA ILE A 217 3.31 -2.09 13.03
C ILE A 217 2.21 -1.75 12.03
N SER A 218 2.57 -1.59 10.77
CA SER A 218 1.62 -1.20 9.73
C SER A 218 1.95 -1.86 8.41
N LEU A 219 1.05 -2.70 7.94
CA LEU A 219 1.23 -3.56 6.79
C LEU A 219 0.05 -3.43 5.84
N LYS A 220 0.31 -3.57 4.55
CA LYS A 220 -0.72 -3.71 3.52
C LYS A 220 -0.35 -4.77 2.51
N THR A 221 -1.35 -5.24 1.78
CA THR A 221 -1.17 -6.09 0.61
C THR A 221 -2.26 -5.78 -0.42
N LYS A 222 -1.93 -5.93 -1.70
CA LYS A 222 -2.94 -5.93 -2.75
C LYS A 222 -3.67 -7.26 -2.74
N ILE A 223 -5.00 -7.22 -2.69
CA ILE A 223 -5.86 -8.39 -2.77
C ILE A 223 -6.50 -8.55 -4.16
N ALA A 224 -6.56 -7.46 -4.93
CA ALA A 224 -6.94 -7.47 -6.34
C ALA A 224 -6.25 -6.30 -7.07
N GLU A 225 -5.90 -6.52 -8.34
CA GLU A 225 -5.28 -5.54 -9.23
C GLU A 225 -6.18 -5.30 -10.44
N ASP A 226 -6.11 -4.10 -10.99
CA ASP A 226 -6.77 -3.69 -12.23
C ASP A 226 -8.27 -4.07 -12.31
N VAL A 227 -9.02 -3.76 -11.24
CA VAL A 227 -10.44 -4.09 -11.13
C VAL A 227 -11.33 -3.13 -11.94
N PHE A 228 -12.54 -3.58 -12.29
CA PHE A 228 -13.57 -2.78 -12.99
C PHE A 228 -13.17 -2.30 -14.39
N ASP A 229 -12.32 -3.06 -15.09
CA ASP A 229 -11.74 -2.66 -16.39
C ASP A 229 -10.98 -1.32 -16.31
N THR A 230 -10.50 -0.98 -15.12
CA THR A 230 -9.60 0.16 -14.87
C THR A 230 -8.30 -0.32 -14.24
N ASN A 231 -7.37 0.61 -13.98
CA ASN A 231 -6.13 0.33 -13.25
C ASN A 231 -6.29 0.50 -11.74
N ALA A 232 -7.51 0.32 -11.21
CA ALA A 232 -7.78 0.41 -9.79
C ALA A 232 -7.31 -0.85 -9.04
N ASP A 233 -6.71 -0.65 -7.86
CA ASP A 233 -6.25 -1.75 -7.01
C ASP A 233 -7.03 -1.78 -5.70
N VAL A 234 -7.33 -2.99 -5.23
CA VAL A 234 -7.93 -3.23 -3.92
C VAL A 234 -6.86 -3.70 -2.94
N TRP A 235 -6.83 -3.07 -1.78
CA TRP A 235 -5.85 -3.28 -0.73
C TRP A 235 -6.54 -3.75 0.54
N PHE A 236 -5.83 -4.61 1.27
CA PHE A 236 -6.07 -4.87 2.68
C PHE A 236 -4.93 -4.25 3.48
N GLY A 237 -5.27 -3.45 4.48
CA GLY A 237 -4.34 -2.81 5.41
C GLY A 237 -4.60 -3.25 6.84
N TYR A 238 -3.53 -3.29 7.63
CA TYR A 238 -3.60 -3.51 9.06
C TYR A 238 -2.56 -2.64 9.75
N THR A 239 -3.02 -1.77 10.65
CA THR A 239 -2.14 -1.00 11.53
C THR A 239 -2.44 -1.33 12.98
N GLN A 240 -1.39 -1.50 13.78
CA GLN A 240 -1.47 -1.68 15.21
C GLN A 240 -0.53 -0.69 15.89
N GLN A 241 -1.07 0.14 16.79
CA GLN A 241 -0.30 1.06 17.64
C GLN A 241 -0.32 0.54 19.08
N MET A 242 0.81 0.66 19.78
CA MET A 242 0.98 0.13 21.13
C MET A 242 1.68 1.14 22.02
N HIS A 243 1.16 1.29 23.24
CA HIS A 243 1.71 2.11 24.32
C HIS A 243 2.02 1.21 25.51
N TRP A 244 3.30 1.06 25.80
CA TRP A 244 3.79 0.10 26.78
C TRP A 244 4.55 0.80 27.90
N GLN A 245 4.07 0.64 29.13
CA GLN A 245 4.66 1.21 30.34
C GLN A 245 5.91 0.42 30.78
N VAL A 246 6.90 0.27 29.89
CA VAL A 246 8.14 -0.52 30.12
C VAL A 246 8.93 -0.08 31.35
N TYR A 247 8.80 1.19 31.73
CA TYR A 247 9.51 1.79 32.85
C TYR A 247 8.78 1.64 34.19
N ASN A 248 7.48 1.37 34.14
CA ASN A 248 6.65 1.19 35.32
C ASN A 248 6.86 -0.19 35.95
N LYS A 249 7.87 -0.29 36.80
CA LYS A 249 8.20 -1.53 37.52
C LYS A 249 7.20 -1.85 38.62
N GLU A 250 6.61 -0.84 39.23
CA GLU A 250 5.70 -0.99 40.38
C GLU A 250 4.47 -1.81 39.99
N TYR A 251 3.97 -1.62 38.77
CA TYR A 251 2.74 -2.26 38.30
C TYR A 251 2.98 -3.30 37.20
N SER A 252 4.17 -3.92 37.19
CA SER A 252 4.52 -5.02 36.26
C SER A 252 4.52 -4.65 34.77
N ARG A 253 4.75 -3.37 34.45
CA ARG A 253 4.96 -2.85 33.08
C ARG A 253 3.82 -3.20 32.12
N PRO A 254 2.58 -2.75 32.39
CA PRO A 254 1.43 -3.11 31.58
C PRO A 254 1.43 -2.38 30.23
N PHE A 255 0.76 -2.94 29.22
CA PHE A 255 0.34 -2.13 28.07
C PHE A 255 -0.77 -1.18 28.53
N ARG A 256 -0.58 0.11 28.32
CA ARG A 256 -1.59 1.14 28.63
C ARG A 256 -2.65 1.21 27.54
N ALA A 257 -2.21 1.18 26.28
CA ALA A 257 -3.09 1.22 25.12
C ALA A 257 -2.58 0.30 24.01
N THR A 258 -3.51 -0.27 23.27
CA THR A 258 -3.23 -0.99 22.03
C THR A 258 -4.40 -0.75 21.10
N ASP A 259 -4.12 -0.22 19.91
CA ASP A 259 -5.13 0.12 18.92
C ASP A 259 -4.99 -0.83 17.74
N TYR A 260 -6.10 -1.39 17.28
CA TYR A 260 -6.22 -2.29 16.15
C TYR A 260 -6.98 -1.59 15.03
N MET A 261 -6.35 -1.45 13.87
CA MET A 261 -6.88 -0.70 12.73
C MET A 261 -6.79 -1.50 11.41
N PRO A 262 -7.64 -2.53 11.23
CA PRO A 262 -7.78 -3.19 9.93
C PRO A 262 -8.60 -2.30 8.97
N GLU A 263 -8.20 -2.28 7.71
CA GLU A 263 -8.91 -1.57 6.65
C GLU A 263 -8.90 -2.33 5.32
N VAL A 264 -9.92 -2.05 4.50
CA VAL A 264 -9.98 -2.44 3.09
C VAL A 264 -10.25 -1.18 2.28
N PHE A 265 -9.46 -0.94 1.24
CA PHE A 265 -9.61 0.26 0.43
C PHE A 265 -9.25 0.01 -1.03
N ILE A 266 -9.79 0.85 -1.90
CA ILE A 266 -9.52 0.85 -3.34
C ILE A 266 -8.83 2.16 -3.72
N THR A 267 -7.84 2.08 -4.60
CA THR A 267 -7.13 3.22 -5.18
C THR A 267 -7.23 3.19 -6.69
N GLN A 268 -7.65 4.31 -7.28
CA GLN A 268 -7.70 4.52 -8.71
C GLN A 268 -6.64 5.58 -9.08
N PRO A 269 -5.60 5.22 -9.86
CA PRO A 269 -4.72 6.20 -10.48
C PRO A 269 -5.52 7.14 -11.40
N VAL A 270 -5.34 8.44 -11.23
CA VAL A 270 -5.98 9.49 -12.05
C VAL A 270 -4.95 10.54 -12.44
N LYS A 271 -5.22 11.28 -13.52
CA LYS A 271 -4.46 12.44 -13.97
C LYS A 271 -5.40 13.64 -13.98
N ALA A 272 -5.06 14.67 -13.20
CA ALA A 272 -5.66 16.00 -13.30
C ALA A 272 -4.68 17.05 -12.77
N ASP A 273 -4.56 18.16 -13.50
CA ASP A 273 -3.73 19.28 -13.09
C ASP A 273 -4.41 20.10 -11.98
N LEU A 274 -3.62 20.49 -10.99
CA LEU A 274 -4.00 21.35 -9.89
C LEU A 274 -3.21 22.67 -9.95
N PRO A 275 -3.68 23.74 -9.30
CA PRO A 275 -2.94 24.99 -9.22
C PRO A 275 -1.51 24.81 -8.70
N PHE A 276 -0.62 25.74 -9.10
CA PHE A 276 0.79 25.78 -8.68
C PHE A 276 1.60 24.54 -9.11
N ASN A 277 1.33 23.98 -10.29
CA ASN A 277 1.97 22.77 -10.82
C ASN A 277 1.72 21.53 -9.97
N GLY A 278 0.57 21.49 -9.29
CA GLY A 278 0.14 20.31 -8.56
C GLY A 278 -0.45 19.27 -9.50
N ARG A 279 -0.35 18.00 -9.13
CA ARG A 279 -0.98 16.90 -9.87
C ARG A 279 -1.81 16.06 -8.91
N LEU A 280 -3.08 15.86 -9.23
CA LEU A 280 -3.88 14.81 -8.60
C LEU A 280 -3.44 13.47 -9.20
N ARG A 281 -3.03 12.53 -8.35
CA ARG A 281 -2.45 11.23 -8.74
C ARG A 281 -3.37 10.06 -8.45
N MET A 282 -4.20 10.16 -7.41
CA MET A 282 -5.12 9.08 -7.06
C MET A 282 -6.40 9.59 -6.43
N LEU A 283 -7.48 8.83 -6.64
CA LEU A 283 -8.69 8.85 -5.83
C LEU A 283 -8.88 7.48 -5.18
N GLY A 284 -9.53 7.43 -4.03
CA GLY A 284 -9.78 6.18 -3.34
C GLY A 284 -10.96 6.23 -2.40
N ALA A 285 -11.39 5.05 -1.99
CA ALA A 285 -12.44 4.86 -1.01
C ALA A 285 -12.11 3.64 -0.15
N GLY A 286 -12.55 3.62 1.10
CA GLY A 286 -12.26 2.50 1.98
C GLY A 286 -13.19 2.40 3.18
N ALA A 287 -13.03 1.31 3.90
CA ALA A 287 -13.65 1.06 5.19
C ALA A 287 -12.58 0.66 6.20
N ILE A 288 -12.62 1.27 7.38
CA ILE A 288 -11.67 1.03 8.47
C ILE A 288 -12.43 0.80 9.76
N HIS A 289 -12.06 -0.26 10.46
CA HIS A 289 -12.44 -0.48 11.85
C HIS A 289 -11.29 0.01 12.74
N HIS A 290 -11.60 0.64 13.87
CA HIS A 290 -10.60 1.05 14.85
C HIS A 290 -11.13 0.76 16.24
N SER A 291 -10.41 -0.08 16.99
CA SER A 291 -10.77 -0.44 18.36
C SER A 291 -9.53 -0.70 19.21
N ASN A 292 -9.71 -0.80 20.53
CA ASN A 292 -8.62 -1.16 21.45
C ASN A 292 -8.66 -2.62 21.94
N GLY A 293 -9.65 -3.41 21.51
CA GLY A 293 -9.80 -4.82 21.93
C GLY A 293 -10.05 -5.02 23.43
N GLN A 294 -10.43 -3.97 24.16
CA GLN A 294 -10.73 -4.04 25.59
C GLN A 294 -12.19 -4.42 25.84
N SER A 295 -12.50 -4.85 27.06
CA SER A 295 -13.88 -5.00 27.55
C SER A 295 -14.37 -3.74 28.26
N ASP A 296 -15.68 -3.62 28.46
CA ASP A 296 -16.26 -2.55 29.28
C ASP A 296 -15.62 -2.54 30.69
N PRO A 297 -15.36 -1.36 31.28
CA PRO A 297 -15.67 0.00 30.80
C PRO A 297 -14.61 0.64 29.88
N LEU A 298 -13.50 -0.05 29.60
CA LEU A 298 -12.39 0.48 28.80
C LEU A 298 -12.56 0.25 27.30
N SER A 299 -13.59 -0.49 26.88
CA SER A 299 -13.87 -0.72 25.46
C SER A 299 -13.98 0.61 24.72
N ARG A 300 -13.24 0.72 23.62
CA ARG A 300 -13.36 1.82 22.66
C ARG A 300 -13.36 1.23 21.26
N SER A 301 -14.31 1.66 20.44
CA SER A 301 -14.43 1.20 19.07
C SER A 301 -15.27 2.15 18.21
N TRP A 302 -14.97 2.15 16.91
CA TRP A 302 -15.78 2.83 15.90
C TRP A 302 -15.44 2.30 14.50
N ASN A 303 -16.34 2.56 13.56
CA ASN A 303 -16.21 2.15 12.16
C ASN A 303 -16.35 3.38 11.26
N ARG A 304 -15.52 3.46 10.22
CA ARG A 304 -15.55 4.56 9.26
C ARG A 304 -15.59 4.00 7.85
N ILE A 305 -16.40 4.61 7.00
CA ILE A 305 -16.21 4.57 5.55
C ILE A 305 -15.62 5.90 5.13
N TYR A 306 -14.68 5.91 4.20
CA TYR A 306 -13.95 7.11 3.83
C TYR A 306 -13.73 7.22 2.33
N LEU A 307 -13.54 8.45 1.88
CA LEU A 307 -13.00 8.80 0.58
C LEU A 307 -11.64 9.46 0.80
N MET A 308 -10.71 9.25 -0.14
CA MET A 308 -9.41 9.87 -0.11
C MET A 308 -8.97 10.32 -1.50
N GLY A 309 -8.09 11.30 -1.54
CA GLY A 309 -7.43 11.74 -2.77
C GLY A 309 -5.96 11.97 -2.49
N GLY A 310 -5.09 11.70 -3.44
CA GLY A 310 -3.65 11.91 -3.32
C GLY A 310 -3.15 12.87 -4.38
N ALA A 311 -2.47 13.93 -3.96
CA ALA A 311 -1.90 14.94 -4.85
C ALA A 311 -0.44 15.27 -4.50
N GLU A 312 0.31 15.76 -5.49
CA GLU A 312 1.74 16.01 -5.38
C GLU A 312 2.17 17.33 -6.05
N TRP A 313 3.13 18.00 -5.41
CA TRP A 313 3.86 19.18 -5.88
C TRP A 313 5.36 18.91 -5.74
N GLY A 314 5.94 18.21 -6.72
CA GLY A 314 7.33 17.76 -6.67
C GLY A 314 7.60 16.88 -5.44
N LYS A 315 8.32 17.43 -4.46
CA LYS A 315 8.71 16.76 -3.20
C LYS A 315 7.62 16.73 -2.13
N PHE A 316 6.55 17.49 -2.33
CA PHE A 316 5.45 17.59 -1.38
C PHE A 316 4.28 16.71 -1.83
N SER A 317 3.77 15.86 -0.93
CA SER A 317 2.60 15.01 -1.19
C SER A 317 1.54 15.25 -0.13
N ILE A 318 0.26 15.20 -0.52
CA ILE A 318 -0.87 15.34 0.39
C ILE A 318 -1.90 14.26 0.12
N VAL A 319 -2.48 13.71 1.19
CA VAL A 319 -3.58 12.75 1.13
C VAL A 319 -4.68 13.18 2.12
N PRO A 320 -5.62 14.03 1.70
CA PRO A 320 -6.86 14.22 2.43
C PRO A 320 -7.71 12.94 2.47
N LYS A 321 -8.28 12.64 3.62
CA LYS A 321 -9.35 11.65 3.80
C LYS A 321 -10.56 12.31 4.46
N VAL A 322 -11.75 12.02 3.95
CA VAL A 322 -13.02 12.41 4.58
C VAL A 322 -13.80 11.16 4.90
N TRP A 323 -14.42 11.10 6.07
CA TRP A 323 -15.10 9.89 6.54
C TRP A 323 -16.49 10.14 7.12
N TYR A 324 -17.29 9.08 7.04
CA TYR A 324 -18.55 8.95 7.73
C TYR A 324 -18.42 7.89 8.84
N HIS A 325 -18.81 8.26 10.06
CA HIS A 325 -18.87 7.35 11.20
C HIS A 325 -20.09 6.43 11.07
N VAL A 326 -19.84 5.14 10.83
CA VAL A 326 -20.88 4.11 10.76
C VAL A 326 -21.28 3.70 12.17
N LYS A 327 -22.43 4.22 12.62
CA LYS A 327 -22.99 3.89 13.94
C LYS A 327 -23.56 2.46 13.93
N GLN A 328 -23.36 1.72 15.02
CA GLN A 328 -24.02 0.43 15.21
C GLN A 328 -25.54 0.61 15.21
N SER A 329 -26.24 -0.29 14.51
CA SER A 329 -27.70 -0.26 14.33
C SER A 329 -28.48 -0.87 15.49
N ASP A 330 -27.80 -1.55 16.42
CA ASP A 330 -28.45 -2.23 17.54
C ASP A 330 -28.68 -1.26 18.71
N ASN A 331 -29.94 -0.90 18.94
CA ASN A 331 -30.37 -0.10 20.07
C ASN A 331 -30.12 -0.77 21.44
N SER A 332 -29.76 -2.06 21.48
CA SER A 332 -29.51 -2.81 22.71
C SER A 332 -28.11 -2.57 23.31
N ARG A 333 -27.13 -2.16 22.50
CA ARG A 333 -25.77 -1.83 22.95
C ARG A 333 -25.49 -0.37 22.64
N ARG A 334 -25.20 0.42 23.68
CA ARG A 334 -24.75 1.80 23.49
C ARG A 334 -23.36 1.76 22.84
N SER A 335 -23.13 2.65 21.87
CA SER A 335 -21.80 2.85 21.28
C SER A 335 -20.76 3.09 22.37
N ASP A 336 -19.57 2.50 22.24
CA ASP A 336 -18.49 2.64 23.22
C ASP A 336 -18.09 4.10 23.45
N ASN A 337 -18.04 4.89 22.38
CA ASN A 337 -17.63 6.30 22.37
C ASN A 337 -18.50 7.10 21.37
N PRO A 338 -19.75 7.44 21.72
CA PRO A 338 -20.70 8.04 20.79
C PRO A 338 -20.32 9.45 20.33
N ASP A 339 -19.51 10.13 21.13
CA ASP A 339 -19.00 11.50 20.95
C ASP A 339 -17.62 11.54 20.28
N ILE A 340 -17.06 10.42 19.80
CA ILE A 340 -15.71 10.38 19.20
C ILE A 340 -15.52 11.35 18.03
N THR A 341 -16.57 11.63 17.28
CA THR A 341 -16.55 12.60 16.16
C THR A 341 -16.36 14.04 16.65
N ASP A 342 -16.71 14.34 17.90
CA ASP A 342 -16.47 15.67 18.49
C ASP A 342 -14.97 15.96 18.61
N TYR A 343 -14.13 14.93 18.62
CA TYR A 343 -12.68 15.03 18.81
C TYR A 343 -11.92 14.76 17.51
N TYR A 344 -12.30 13.70 16.78
CA TYR A 344 -11.63 13.34 15.53
C TYR A 344 -12.15 14.13 14.32
N GLY A 345 -13.36 14.69 14.39
CA GLY A 345 -14.01 15.33 13.26
C GLY A 345 -14.44 14.34 12.17
N HIS A 346 -14.45 14.84 10.94
CA HIS A 346 -15.00 14.16 9.75
C HIS A 346 -13.94 13.91 8.67
N GLY A 347 -12.67 14.12 8.99
CA GLY A 347 -11.58 13.92 8.05
C GLY A 347 -10.21 14.20 8.67
N GLU A 348 -9.18 13.77 7.95
CA GLU A 348 -7.79 14.05 8.25
C GLU A 348 -7.06 14.43 6.97
N VAL A 349 -5.90 15.05 7.13
CA VAL A 349 -4.97 15.34 6.06
C VAL A 349 -3.61 14.80 6.46
N GLN A 350 -3.06 13.91 5.63
CA GLN A 350 -1.66 13.52 5.70
C GLN A 350 -0.85 14.33 4.70
N ALA A 351 0.31 14.81 5.09
CA ALA A 351 1.23 15.58 4.25
C ALA A 351 2.66 15.06 4.42
N LEU A 352 3.43 15.04 3.33
CA LEU A 352 4.82 14.56 3.27
C LEU A 352 5.63 15.65 2.60
N TYR A 353 6.81 15.89 3.13
CA TYR A 353 7.86 16.57 2.41
C TYR A 353 9.08 15.67 2.36
N ASP A 354 9.45 15.21 1.16
CA ASP A 354 10.67 14.43 0.92
C ASP A 354 11.83 15.38 0.65
N PHE A 355 12.85 15.40 1.52
CA PHE A 355 14.00 16.29 1.32
C PHE A 355 14.89 15.85 0.14
N GLY A 356 14.75 14.61 -0.33
CA GLY A 356 15.43 14.03 -1.48
C GLY A 356 16.79 13.41 -1.18
N LYS A 357 17.21 13.35 0.09
CA LYS A 357 18.44 12.64 0.54
C LYS A 357 18.13 11.51 1.53
N GLY A 358 16.87 11.07 1.56
CA GLY A 358 16.37 10.03 2.46
C GLY A 358 15.69 10.57 3.72
N GLU A 359 15.87 11.85 4.06
CA GLU A 359 15.06 12.46 5.12
C GLU A 359 13.65 12.78 4.63
N SER A 360 12.69 12.67 5.54
CA SER A 360 11.31 13.08 5.28
C SER A 360 10.66 13.70 6.51
N LEU A 361 9.75 14.64 6.27
CA LEU A 361 8.87 15.22 7.27
C LEU A 361 7.43 14.87 6.90
N ALA A 362 6.76 14.11 7.75
CA ALA A 362 5.35 13.80 7.60
C ALA A 362 4.54 14.53 8.66
N ALA A 363 3.31 14.92 8.33
CA ALA A 363 2.35 15.47 9.26
C ALA A 363 0.96 14.89 9.03
N THR A 364 0.27 14.50 10.09
CA THR A 364 -1.13 14.07 10.06
C THR A 364 -1.94 15.01 10.92
N GLY A 365 -2.91 15.71 10.33
CA GLY A 365 -3.77 16.66 11.03
C GLY A 365 -5.26 16.30 10.89
N ARG A 366 -6.02 16.47 11.97
CA ARG A 366 -7.48 16.37 11.98
C ARG A 366 -8.08 17.49 12.83
N TYR A 367 -9.24 17.98 12.44
CA TYR A 367 -9.92 19.08 13.15
C TYR A 367 -11.43 19.03 12.95
N ASN A 368 -12.18 19.23 14.04
CA ASN A 368 -13.62 19.41 14.03
C ASN A 368 -13.96 20.89 14.25
N LEU A 369 -14.46 21.54 13.20
CA LEU A 369 -14.86 22.95 13.21
C LEU A 369 -16.02 23.25 14.17
N ALA A 370 -16.91 22.28 14.44
CA ALA A 370 -18.08 22.49 15.29
C ALA A 370 -17.74 22.52 16.79
N THR A 371 -16.71 21.78 17.19
CA THR A 371 -16.31 21.61 18.60
C THR A 371 -14.97 22.25 18.91
N ASN A 372 -14.24 22.72 17.90
CA ASN A 372 -12.88 23.27 17.98
C ASN A 372 -11.87 22.30 18.61
N LYS A 373 -12.02 21.00 18.34
CA LYS A 373 -11.10 19.95 18.80
C LYS A 373 -10.40 19.32 17.61
N GLY A 374 -9.20 18.84 17.82
CA GLY A 374 -8.42 18.19 16.78
C GLY A 374 -7.08 17.69 17.29
N ALA A 375 -6.24 17.24 16.38
CA ALA A 375 -4.88 16.84 16.69
C ALA A 375 -3.96 17.02 15.49
N ILE A 376 -2.68 17.16 15.80
CA ILE A 376 -1.59 17.12 14.83
C ILE A 376 -0.49 16.18 15.32
N GLN A 377 -0.04 15.31 14.42
CA GLN A 377 1.17 14.53 14.57
C GLN A 377 2.18 15.00 13.54
N VAL A 378 3.43 15.16 13.95
CA VAL A 378 4.55 15.50 13.07
C VAL A 378 5.65 14.47 13.29
N ASP A 379 6.08 13.83 12.21
CA ASP A 379 7.07 12.77 12.20
C ASP A 379 8.26 13.21 11.35
N TYR A 380 9.45 13.22 11.93
CA TYR A 380 10.70 13.46 11.22
C TYR A 380 11.52 12.18 11.16
N THR A 381 11.93 11.82 9.94
CA THR A 381 12.73 10.63 9.66
C THR A 381 14.09 11.04 9.09
N HIS A 382 15.17 10.47 9.64
CA HIS A 382 16.53 10.70 9.17
C HIS A 382 17.26 9.37 8.96
N PRO A 383 17.87 9.13 7.78
CA PRO A 383 18.46 7.83 7.48
C PRO A 383 19.72 7.56 8.30
N ILE A 384 19.80 6.40 8.95
CA ILE A 384 21.02 5.90 9.61
C ILE A 384 21.71 4.88 8.69
N THR A 385 20.92 3.96 8.14
CA THR A 385 21.32 3.01 7.11
C THR A 385 20.26 3.01 6.00
N ARG A 386 20.39 2.11 5.02
CA ARG A 386 19.41 1.95 3.95
C ARG A 386 18.01 1.57 4.44
N ASP A 387 17.94 0.75 5.49
CA ASP A 387 16.69 0.11 5.96
C ASP A 387 16.36 0.48 7.42
N LEU A 388 17.07 1.47 7.99
CA LEU A 388 16.92 1.89 9.38
C LEU A 388 17.10 3.40 9.48
N HIS A 389 16.13 4.07 10.09
CA HIS A 389 16.11 5.51 10.22
C HIS A 389 15.96 5.92 11.69
N ALA A 390 16.55 7.05 12.06
CA ALA A 390 16.21 7.77 13.28
C ALA A 390 14.81 8.39 13.08
N PHE A 391 13.98 8.30 14.12
CA PHE A 391 12.59 8.72 14.06
C PHE A 391 12.24 9.59 15.27
N ILE A 392 11.75 10.80 15.00
CA ILE A 392 11.29 11.76 16.01
C ILE A 392 9.82 12.03 15.74
N GLN A 393 8.99 11.93 16.78
CA GLN A 393 7.56 12.16 16.69
C GLN A 393 7.14 13.23 17.69
N LEU A 394 6.30 14.16 17.24
CA LEU A 394 5.58 15.11 18.07
C LEU A 394 4.10 14.89 17.87
N PHE A 395 3.35 14.73 18.95
CA PHE A 395 1.89 14.69 18.94
C PHE A 395 1.34 15.80 19.83
N HIS A 396 0.27 16.47 19.36
CA HIS A 396 -0.48 17.43 20.15
C HIS A 396 -1.97 17.36 19.80
N GLY A 397 -2.83 17.32 20.81
CA GLY A 397 -4.29 17.33 20.67
C GLY A 397 -4.96 16.07 21.21
N TYR A 398 -6.12 15.75 20.64
CA TYR A 398 -6.99 14.65 21.10
C TYR A 398 -6.79 13.33 20.35
N GLY A 399 -6.86 12.20 21.04
CA GLY A 399 -6.84 10.86 20.41
C GLY A 399 -5.47 10.40 19.95
N GLU A 400 -4.48 10.54 20.82
CA GLU A 400 -3.14 9.95 20.63
C GLU A 400 -3.25 8.42 20.48
N SER A 401 -4.11 7.81 21.29
CA SER A 401 -4.67 6.47 21.15
C SER A 401 -6.20 6.53 21.26
N ILE A 402 -6.93 5.49 20.88
CA ILE A 402 -8.40 5.51 20.95
C ILE A 402 -8.92 5.52 22.40
N ILE A 403 -8.15 5.01 23.37
CA ILE A 403 -8.52 5.15 24.79
C ILE A 403 -8.42 6.60 25.26
N ASP A 404 -7.58 7.39 24.59
CA ASP A 404 -7.36 8.82 24.83
C ASP A 404 -8.11 9.70 23.81
N TYR A 405 -9.15 9.18 23.15
CA TYR A 405 -9.87 9.90 22.08
C TYR A 405 -10.40 11.27 22.53
N ASN A 406 -10.73 11.40 23.82
CA ASN A 406 -11.30 12.58 24.44
C ASN A 406 -10.34 13.32 25.39
N GLU A 407 -9.06 12.95 25.40
CA GLU A 407 -8.04 13.59 26.22
C GLU A 407 -7.09 14.43 25.35
N ASP A 408 -6.85 15.69 25.74
CA ASP A 408 -5.87 16.56 25.09
C ASP A 408 -4.49 16.34 25.69
N THR A 409 -3.54 15.85 24.87
CA THR A 409 -2.18 15.60 25.31
C THR A 409 -1.16 16.17 24.35
N THR A 410 0.03 16.43 24.89
CA THR A 410 1.23 16.67 24.10
C THR A 410 2.21 15.55 24.43
N ALA A 411 2.81 14.96 23.40
CA ALA A 411 3.81 13.92 23.58
C ALA A 411 4.95 14.06 22.57
N VAL A 412 6.16 13.69 23.02
CA VAL A 412 7.36 13.68 22.18
C VAL A 412 8.03 12.32 22.26
N GLY A 413 8.33 11.77 21.09
CA GLY A 413 8.95 10.48 20.90
C GLY A 413 10.29 10.56 20.19
N VAL A 414 11.25 9.73 20.61
CA VAL A 414 12.49 9.49 19.88
C VAL A 414 12.76 7.98 19.81
N GLY A 415 13.14 7.51 18.63
CA GLY A 415 13.46 6.11 18.39
C GLY A 415 13.91 5.82 16.97
N LEU A 416 13.47 4.67 16.47
CA LEU A 416 13.88 4.12 15.18
C LEU A 416 12.66 3.74 14.34
N SER A 417 12.78 3.88 13.02
CA SER A 417 11.80 3.34 12.06
C SER A 417 12.48 2.48 11.00
N LEU A 418 11.72 1.54 10.45
CA LEU A 418 12.15 0.66 9.35
C LEU A 418 11.80 1.22 7.98
N ASN A 419 10.76 2.06 7.93
CA ASN A 419 10.28 2.75 6.74
C ASN A 419 9.76 4.13 7.13
N ASP A 420 9.59 4.99 6.13
CA ASP A 420 8.83 6.24 6.29
C ASP A 420 7.40 6.10 5.73
N TRP A 421 6.67 7.22 5.64
CA TRP A 421 5.28 7.22 5.15
C TRP A 421 5.15 6.68 3.70
N LYS A 422 6.20 6.72 2.87
CA LYS A 422 6.15 6.15 1.51
C LYS A 422 5.95 4.63 1.53
N GLY A 423 6.14 3.99 2.67
CA GLY A 423 6.02 2.55 2.82
C GLY A 423 7.21 1.79 2.22
N LEU A 424 8.38 2.43 2.20
CA LEU A 424 9.65 1.89 1.71
C LEU A 424 10.77 1.98 2.73
#